data_AF-A0A4Q5R1D3-F1
#
_entry.id   AF-A0A4Q5R1D3-F1
#
_cell.length_a   1.000
_cell.length_b   1.000
_cell.length_c   1.000
_cell.angle_alpha   90.00
_cell.angle_beta   90.00
_cell.angle_gamma   90.00
#
_symmetry.space_group_name_H-M   'P 1'
#
loop_
_entity.id
_entity.type
_entity.pdbx_description
1 polymer ?
#
loop_
_entity_poly.entity_id
_entity_poly.type
_entity_poly.pdbx_seq_one_letter_code
_entity_poly.pdbx_strand_id
1 'polypeptide(L)' 'MTSFAELGLAAPILKALETEGYLNPTPIQEQAIPYVLQGKDLQGIAQTGTGKTAAFALPIIHRLLNAPQPPLRKGCRV' A
#
# COMPACT_ATOMS: atom_id res chain seq x y z
N MET A 1 12.03 -7.20 14.36
CA MET A 1 10.56 -7.02 14.27
C MET A 1 10.34 -5.66 13.66
N THR A 2 9.81 -5.62 12.46
CA THR A 2 9.58 -4.39 11.69
C THR A 2 8.12 -4.00 11.83
N SER A 3 7.83 -2.77 12.25
CA SER A 3 6.46 -2.27 12.35
C SER A 3 5.97 -1.68 11.02
N PHE A 4 4.65 -1.58 10.81
CA PHE A 4 4.11 -0.87 9.63
C PHE A 4 4.57 0.59 9.56
N ALA A 5 4.84 1.23 10.69
CA ALA A 5 5.30 2.61 10.76
C ALA A 5 6.70 2.80 10.14
N GLU A 6 7.55 1.76 10.18
CA GLU A 6 8.89 1.79 9.58
C GLU A 6 8.87 1.62 8.05
N LEU A 7 7.73 1.20 7.48
CA LEU A 7 7.63 0.92 6.04
C LEU A 7 7.34 2.16 5.18
N GLY A 8 7.21 3.36 5.78
CA GLY A 8 7.01 4.62 5.05
C GLY A 8 5.60 4.84 4.51
N LEU A 9 4.60 4.17 5.10
CA LEU A 9 3.18 4.37 4.73
C LEU A 9 2.62 5.70 5.27
N ALA A 10 1.53 6.16 4.67
CA ALA A 10 0.91 7.44 5.06
C ALA A 10 0.17 7.29 6.39
N ALA A 11 0.14 8.35 7.21
CA ALA A 11 -0.48 8.32 8.54
C ALA A 11 -1.95 7.81 8.57
N PRO A 12 -2.83 8.18 7.60
CA PRO A 12 -4.19 7.63 7.56
C PRO A 12 -4.24 6.11 7.40
N ILE A 13 -3.29 5.54 6.67
CA ILE A 13 -3.19 4.09 6.45
C ILE A 13 -2.75 3.41 7.75
N LEU A 14 -1.74 3.97 8.44
CA LEU A 14 -1.26 3.42 9.72
C LEU A 14 -2.39 3.37 10.76
N LYS A 15 -3.19 4.45 10.85
CA LYS A 15 -4.35 4.51 11.74
C LYS A 15 -5.41 3.46 11.39
N ALA A 16 -5.67 3.26 10.09
CA ALA A 16 -6.61 2.23 9.64
C ALA A 16 -6.10 0.82 9.98
N LEU A 17 -4.82 0.54 9.77
CA LEU A 17 -4.20 -0.75 10.11
C LEU A 17 -4.29 -1.03 11.62
N GLU A 18 -4.03 -0.04 12.46
CA GLU A 18 -4.18 -0.15 13.91
C GLU A 18 -5.63 -0.43 14.32
N THR A 19 -6.60 0.28 13.71
CA THR A 19 -8.03 0.10 13.99
C THR A 19 -8.53 -1.30 13.60
N GLU A 20 -8.03 -1.83 12.49
CA GLU A 20 -8.33 -3.19 12.01
C GLU A 20 -7.56 -4.28 12.76
N GLY A 21 -6.62 -3.91 13.65
CA GLY A 21 -5.81 -4.85 14.43
C GLY A 21 -4.64 -5.47 13.66
N TYR A 22 -4.22 -4.88 12.54
CA TYR A 22 -3.02 -5.29 11.80
C TYR A 22 -1.77 -4.67 12.44
N LEU A 23 -1.23 -5.34 13.46
CA LEU A 23 -0.10 -4.83 14.24
C LEU A 23 1.25 -5.02 13.54
N ASN A 24 1.47 -6.20 12.97
CA ASN A 24 2.75 -6.57 12.36
C ASN A 24 2.56 -6.93 10.88
N PRO A 25 3.40 -6.39 9.98
CA PRO A 25 3.42 -6.79 8.59
C PRO A 25 3.85 -8.26 8.44
N THR A 26 3.32 -8.93 7.43
CA THR A 26 3.77 -10.29 7.06
C THR A 26 5.11 -10.22 6.31
N PRO A 27 5.89 -11.32 6.22
CA PRO A 27 7.21 -11.28 5.57
C PRO A 27 7.16 -10.78 4.12
N ILE A 28 6.10 -11.09 3.37
CA ILE A 28 5.93 -10.59 2.00
C ILE A 28 5.60 -9.09 1.96
N GLN A 29 4.90 -8.56 2.97
CA GLN A 29 4.59 -7.13 3.08
C GLN A 29 5.84 -6.34 3.47
N GLU A 30 6.59 -6.80 4.48
CA GLU A 30 7.85 -6.19 4.92
C GLU A 30 8.83 -6.05 3.76
N GLN A 31 8.96 -7.09 2.95
CA GLN A 31 9.87 -7.10 1.82
C GLN A 31 9.34 -6.29 0.64
N ALA A 32 8.06 -6.39 0.30
CA ALA A 32 7.53 -5.78 -0.91
C ALA A 32 7.23 -4.28 -0.78
N ILE A 33 6.63 -3.85 0.34
CA ILE A 33 6.10 -2.48 0.50
C ILE A 33 7.17 -1.41 0.22
N PRO A 34 8.40 -1.48 0.77
CA PRO A 34 9.42 -0.47 0.51
C PRO A 34 9.80 -0.35 -0.98
N TYR A 35 9.90 -1.46 -1.71
CA TYR A 35 10.24 -1.44 -3.14
C TYR A 35 9.09 -0.91 -3.99
N VAL A 36 7.85 -1.29 -3.68
CA VAL A 36 6.67 -0.80 -4.42
C VAL A 36 6.47 0.69 -4.17
N LEU A 37 6.71 1.19 -2.95
CA LEU A 37 6.70 2.62 -2.66
C LEU A 37 7.72 3.38 -3.51
N GLN A 38 8.94 2.84 -3.68
CA GLN A 38 9.97 3.39 -4.58
C GLN A 38 9.60 3.35 -6.07
N GLY A 39 8.51 2.68 -6.47
CA GLY A 39 8.07 2.58 -7.86
C GLY A 39 8.85 1.60 -8.69
N LYS A 40 9.46 0.61 -8.04
CA LYS A 40 10.09 -0.52 -8.71
C LYS A 40 9.04 -1.58 -9.03
N ASP A 41 9.23 -2.25 -10.16
CA ASP A 41 8.50 -3.47 -10.47
C ASP A 41 8.91 -4.58 -9.51
N LEU A 42 7.95 -5.42 -9.12
CA LEU A 42 8.17 -6.47 -8.13
C LEU A 42 7.42 -7.75 -8.53
N GLN A 43 8.12 -8.87 -8.50
CA GLN A 43 7.55 -10.21 -8.58
C GLN A 43 7.60 -10.85 -7.19
N GLY A 44 6.43 -10.96 -6.54
CA GLY A 44 6.31 -11.58 -5.21
C GLY A 44 5.70 -12.99 -5.30
N ILE A 45 6.41 -13.99 -4.76
CA ILE A 45 5.91 -15.37 -4.65
C ILE A 45 5.62 -15.66 -3.18
N ALA A 46 4.35 -15.93 -2.85
CA ALA A 46 3.96 -16.39 -1.52
C ALA A 46 2.67 -17.21 -1.59
N GLN A 47 2.38 -18.04 -0.58
CA GLN A 47 1.16 -18.83 -0.49
C GLN A 47 -0.09 -17.94 -0.35
N THR A 48 -1.28 -18.43 -0.76
CA THR A 48 -2.55 -17.73 -0.50
C THR A 48 -2.78 -17.57 1.00
N GLY A 49 -3.35 -16.43 1.41
CA GLY A 49 -3.58 -16.12 2.84
C GLY A 49 -2.40 -15.42 3.55
N THR A 50 -1.25 -15.22 2.91
CA THR A 50 -0.07 -14.58 3.52
C THR A 50 -0.05 -13.04 3.44
N GLY A 51 -1.15 -12.42 3.01
CA GLY A 51 -1.26 -10.96 2.97
C GLY A 51 -0.68 -10.28 1.71
N LYS A 52 -0.46 -11.02 0.61
CA LYS A 52 -0.01 -10.47 -0.69
C LYS A 52 -0.89 -9.31 -1.19
N THR A 53 -2.20 -9.38 -1.00
CA THR A 53 -3.13 -8.32 -1.43
C THR A 53 -2.79 -6.99 -0.78
N ALA A 54 -2.57 -6.97 0.54
CA ALA A 54 -2.19 -5.76 1.26
C ALA A 54 -0.77 -5.29 0.89
N ALA A 55 0.14 -6.21 0.55
CA ALA A 55 1.50 -5.87 0.11
C ALA A 55 1.52 -4.96 -1.15
N PHE A 56 0.51 -5.07 -2.03
CA PHE A 56 0.34 -4.16 -3.18
C PHE A 56 -0.68 -3.05 -2.93
N ALA A 57 -1.79 -3.36 -2.26
CA ALA A 57 -2.88 -2.39 -2.05
C ALA A 57 -2.45 -1.21 -1.17
N LEU A 58 -1.69 -1.44 -0.10
CA LEU A 58 -1.26 -0.37 0.81
C LEU A 58 -0.36 0.66 0.09
N PRO A 59 0.68 0.26 -0.68
CA PRO A 59 1.43 1.19 -1.52
C PRO A 59 0.58 1.94 -2.57
N ILE A 60 -0.40 1.28 -3.20
CA ILE A 60 -1.28 1.92 -4.18
C ILE A 60 -2.11 3.02 -3.51
N ILE A 61 -2.75 2.72 -2.38
CA ILE A 61 -3.55 3.68 -1.62
C ILE A 61 -2.66 4.84 -1.14
N HIS A 62 -1.45 4.55 -0.66
CA HIS A 62 -0.48 5.57 -0.26
C HIS A 62 -0.18 6.55 -1.41
N ARG A 63 0.05 6.03 -2.62
CA ARG A 63 0.29 6.88 -3.81
C ARG A 63 -0.91 7.75 -4.16
N LEU A 64 -2.12 7.20 -4.09
CA LEU A 64 -3.35 7.94 -4.39
C LEU A 64 -3.57 9.10 -3.39
N LEU A 65 -3.23 8.88 -2.10
CA LEU A 65 -3.31 9.94 -1.09
C LEU A 65 -2.30 11.06 -1.33
N ASN A 66 -1.11 10.73 -1.84
CA ASN A 66 -0.02 11.69 -2.04
C ASN A 66 -0.04 12.37 -3.42
N ALA A 67 -0.75 11.82 -4.41
CA ALA A 67 -0.86 12.35 -5.76
C ALA A 67 -2.32 12.46 -6.21
N PRO A 68 -3.13 13.34 -5.57
CA PRO A 68 -4.51 13.55 -5.97
C PRO A 68 -4.55 14.05 -7.42
N GLN A 69 -5.06 13.22 -8.32
CA GLN A 69 -5.26 13.62 -9.71
C GLN A 69 -6.49 14.53 -9.78
N PRO A 70 -6.42 15.69 -10.45
CA PRO A 70 -7.59 16.50 -10.69
C PRO A 70 -8.61 15.68 -11.48
N PRO A 71 -9.91 15.82 -11.18
CA PRO A 71 -10.94 15.13 -11.93
C PRO A 71 -10.82 15.49 -13.41
N LEU A 72 -10.98 14.48 -14.28
CA LEU A 72 -11.05 14.73 -15.72
C LEU A 72 -12.14 15.77 -15.99
N ARG A 73 -11.82 16.78 -16.80
CA ARG A 73 -12.80 17.78 -17.21
C ARG A 73 -13.98 17.05 -17.85
N LYS A 74 -15.17 17.25 -17.30
CA LYS A 74 -16.41 16.71 -17.86
C LYS A 74 -16.66 17.42 -19.20
N GLY A 75 -16.17 16.85 -20.30
CA GLY A 75 -16.65 17.16 -21.63
C GLY A 75 -17.90 16.34 -21.90
N CYS A 76 -18.93 16.96 -22.48
CA CYS A 76 -20.01 16.18 -23.08
C CYS A 76 -19.38 15.31 -24.18
N ARG A 77 -19.39 13.98 -24.04
CA ARG A 77 -19.09 13.12 -25.18
C ARG A 77 -20.30 13.18 -26.11
N VAL A 78 -20.15 13.88 -27.23
CA VAL A 78 -21.08 13.82 -28.37
C VAL A 78 -20.88 12.51 -29.13
#